data_AF-A0AAV8ZPL0-F1
#
_entry.id   AF-A0AAV8ZPL0-F1
#
_cell.length_a   1.000
_cell.length_b   1.000
_cell.length_c   1.000
_cell.angle_alpha   90.00
_cell.angle_beta   90.00
_cell.angle_gamma   90.00
#
_symmetry.space_group_name_H-M   'P 1'
#
loop_
_entity.id
_entity.type
_entity.pdbx_description
1 polymer ?
#
loop_
_entity_poly.entity_id
_entity_poly.type
_entity_poly.pdbx_seq_one_letter_code
_entity_poly.pdbx_strand_id
1 'polypeptide(L)'
;MKEIVLLHTNEKGTSIYNESWKIISIVELDAAIGLCLLAGVIHSRNQDLRELWDEEVGIARFKATVSINTFEVILQCIRFDDEATREERRATDKLALISQYFNLFVDNCKKNYIPDVNITVDEQLYPWRGRAKHVKTYIPSKPDKYGIKF
;
A
#
# COMPACT_ATOMS: atom_id res chain seq x y z
N MET A 1 -12.68 -6.69 -1.95
CA MET A 1 -11.46 -6.09 -1.35
C MET A 1 -10.76 -5.14 -2.32
N LYS A 2 -10.31 -5.59 -3.50
CA LYS A 2 -9.69 -4.70 -4.51
C LYS A 2 -10.62 -3.62 -5.06
N GLU A 3 -11.93 -3.87 -5.12
CA GLU A 3 -12.92 -2.89 -5.59
C GLU A 3 -12.92 -1.60 -4.74
N ILE A 4 -12.74 -1.72 -3.42
CA ILE A 4 -12.64 -0.56 -2.51
C ILE A 4 -11.42 0.28 -2.89
N VAL A 5 -10.29 -0.38 -3.13
CA VAL A 5 -9.04 0.29 -3.53
C VAL A 5 -9.23 0.95 -4.89
N LEU A 6 -9.80 0.24 -5.86
CA LEU A 6 -10.03 0.75 -7.22
C LEU A 6 -10.93 1.99 -7.22
N LEU A 7 -12.03 1.94 -6.47
CA LEU A 7 -12.99 3.04 -6.36
C LEU A 7 -12.31 4.30 -5.81
N HIS A 8 -11.74 4.22 -4.61
CA HIS A 8 -11.18 5.39 -3.93
C HIS A 8 -9.88 5.88 -4.58
N THR A 9 -9.13 5.01 -5.25
CA THR A 9 -7.96 5.41 -6.06
C THR A 9 -8.40 6.24 -7.26
N ASN A 10 -9.48 5.85 -7.94
CA ASN A 10 -10.03 6.62 -9.06
C ASN A 10 -10.63 7.96 -8.60
N GLU A 11 -11.39 7.97 -7.52
CA GLU A 11 -11.88 9.22 -6.91
C GLU A 11 -10.73 10.18 -6.60
N LYS A 12 -9.62 9.63 -6.05
CA LYS A 12 -8.46 10.47 -5.75
C LYS A 12 -7.75 10.97 -6.99
N GLY A 13 -7.59 10.11 -7.99
CA GLY A 13 -7.01 10.48 -9.27
C GLY A 13 -7.80 11.60 -9.96
N THR A 14 -9.13 11.48 -10.01
CA THR A 14 -10.02 12.53 -10.53
C THR A 14 -9.86 13.83 -9.73
N SER A 15 -9.78 13.77 -8.40
CA SER A 15 -9.58 14.96 -7.57
C SER A 15 -8.25 15.69 -7.82
N ILE A 16 -7.17 14.98 -8.19
CA ILE A 16 -5.85 15.57 -8.40
C ILE A 16 -5.67 16.05 -9.84
N TYR A 17 -6.10 15.25 -10.81
CA TYR A 17 -5.79 15.47 -12.23
C TYR A 17 -7.00 15.93 -13.06
N ASN A 18 -8.20 16.00 -12.48
CA ASN A 18 -9.44 16.41 -13.15
C ASN A 18 -9.63 15.64 -14.49
N GLU A 19 -9.84 16.36 -15.59
CA GLU A 19 -10.04 15.82 -16.94
C GLU A 19 -8.81 15.07 -17.48
N SER A 20 -7.62 15.31 -16.92
CA SER A 20 -6.40 14.58 -17.28
C SER A 20 -6.30 13.20 -16.62
N TRP A 21 -7.19 12.89 -15.66
CA TRP A 21 -7.24 11.57 -15.04
C TRP A 21 -7.87 10.56 -16.00
N LYS A 22 -7.09 9.55 -16.38
CA LYS A 22 -7.64 8.33 -16.97
C LYS A 22 -8.06 7.40 -15.83
N ILE A 23 -9.35 7.08 -15.76
CA ILE A 23 -9.87 6.05 -14.85
C ILE A 23 -9.08 4.76 -15.05
N ILE A 24 -8.46 4.27 -13.98
CA ILE A 24 -7.74 3.01 -14.00
C ILE A 24 -8.74 1.86 -13.87
N SER A 25 -8.45 0.80 -14.60
CA SER A 25 -9.16 -0.47 -14.53
C SER A 25 -8.63 -1.36 -13.41
N ILE A 26 -9.40 -2.39 -13.05
CA ILE A 26 -8.93 -3.42 -12.13
C ILE A 26 -7.65 -4.12 -12.62
N VAL A 27 -7.48 -4.23 -13.95
CA VAL A 27 -6.30 -4.83 -14.58
C VAL A 27 -5.07 -3.95 -14.37
N GLU A 28 -5.18 -2.63 -14.52
CA GLU A 28 -4.09 -1.70 -14.24
C GLU A 28 -3.72 -1.68 -12.74
N LEU A 29 -4.72 -1.80 -11.86
CA LEU A 29 -4.46 -1.94 -10.42
C LEU A 29 -3.74 -3.26 -10.10
N ASP A 30 -4.17 -4.38 -10.68
CA ASP A 30 -3.53 -5.69 -10.51
C ASP A 30 -2.11 -5.71 -11.08
N ALA A 31 -1.89 -5.05 -12.22
CA ALA A 31 -0.58 -4.86 -12.80
C ALA A 31 0.36 -4.10 -11.85
N ALA A 32 -0.10 -3.00 -11.25
CA ALA A 32 0.68 -2.24 -10.28
C ALA A 32 0.99 -3.07 -9.01
N ILE A 33 0.01 -3.79 -8.48
CA ILE A 33 0.23 -4.69 -7.33
C ILE A 33 1.25 -5.78 -7.69
N GLY A 34 1.12 -6.37 -8.88
CA GLY A 34 2.04 -7.40 -9.39
C GLY A 34 3.48 -6.88 -9.50
N LEU A 35 3.68 -5.64 -9.94
CA LEU A 35 5.01 -5.02 -9.98
C LEU A 35 5.57 -4.74 -8.58
N CYS A 36 4.75 -4.33 -7.61
CA CYS A 36 5.17 -4.21 -6.21
C CYS A 36 5.63 -5.55 -5.63
N LEU A 37 4.92 -6.64 -5.94
CA LEU A 37 5.29 -7.99 -5.53
C LEU A 37 6.60 -8.43 -6.21
N LEU A 38 6.73 -8.19 -7.51
CA LEU A 38 7.95 -8.50 -8.26
C LEU A 38 9.16 -7.74 -7.71
N ALA A 39 9.03 -6.45 -7.41
CA ALA A 39 10.05 -5.63 -6.76
C ALA A 39 10.51 -6.24 -5.42
N GLY A 40 9.57 -6.79 -4.64
CA GLY A 40 9.88 -7.54 -3.43
C GLY A 40 10.70 -8.81 -3.69
N VAL A 41 10.32 -9.59 -4.70
CA VAL A 41 11.01 -10.84 -5.09
C VAL A 41 12.45 -10.60 -5.53
N ILE A 42 12.71 -9.51 -6.26
CA ILE A 42 14.05 -9.16 -6.74
C ILE A 42 14.88 -8.35 -5.72
N HIS A 43 14.34 -8.13 -4.51
CA HIS A 43 14.99 -7.36 -3.44
C HIS A 43 15.35 -5.91 -3.81
N SER A 44 14.56 -5.24 -4.66
CA SER A 44 14.85 -3.88 -5.14
C SER A 44 14.55 -2.76 -4.14
N ARG A 45 14.56 -3.05 -2.82
CA ARG A 45 14.17 -2.11 -1.76
C ARG A 45 14.96 -0.79 -1.77
N ASN A 46 16.23 -0.85 -2.15
CA ASN A 46 17.14 0.30 -2.15
C ASN A 46 17.50 0.78 -3.57
N GLN A 47 16.82 0.24 -4.59
CA GLN A 47 17.01 0.64 -5.98
C GLN A 47 16.12 1.86 -6.29
N ASP A 48 16.59 2.74 -7.17
CA ASP A 48 15.74 3.83 -7.66
C ASP A 48 14.55 3.26 -8.44
N LEU A 49 13.38 3.85 -8.26
CA LEU A 49 12.16 3.35 -8.90
C LEU A 49 12.25 3.43 -10.43
N ARG A 50 12.82 4.50 -10.99
CA ARG A 50 12.91 4.69 -12.44
C ARG A 50 13.97 3.80 -13.07
N GLU A 51 15.00 3.44 -12.31
CA GLU A 51 16.02 2.47 -12.75
C GLU A 51 15.40 1.10 -13.08
N LEU A 52 14.33 0.69 -12.39
CA LEU A 52 13.59 -0.54 -12.72
C LEU A 52 12.95 -0.51 -14.14
N TRP A 53 12.75 0.69 -14.69
CA TRP A 53 12.21 0.95 -16.03
C TRP A 53 13.26 1.41 -17.05
N ASP A 54 14.53 1.43 -16.67
CA ASP A 54 15.62 1.82 -17.56
C ASP A 54 15.76 0.85 -18.75
N GLU A 55 16.22 1.37 -19.90
CA GLU A 55 16.36 0.56 -21.13
C GLU A 55 17.52 -0.43 -21.06
N GLU A 56 18.61 -0.07 -20.38
CA GLU A 56 19.84 -0.86 -20.35
C GLU A 56 19.94 -1.70 -19.08
N VAL A 57 19.63 -1.10 -17.93
CA VAL A 57 19.79 -1.73 -16.60
C VAL A 57 18.48 -2.15 -15.95
N GLY A 58 17.34 -1.75 -16.54
CA GLY A 58 16.03 -2.05 -16.02
C GLY A 58 15.60 -3.49 -16.21
N ILE A 59 14.41 -3.80 -15.71
CA ILE A 59 13.84 -5.14 -15.81
C ILE A 59 12.71 -5.09 -16.81
N ALA A 60 12.91 -5.75 -17.96
CA ALA A 60 11.98 -5.71 -19.09
C ALA A 60 10.51 -5.94 -18.72
N ARG A 61 10.23 -6.77 -17.71
CA ARG A 61 8.87 -7.05 -17.21
C ARG A 61 8.16 -5.81 -16.68
N PHE A 62 8.86 -4.85 -16.05
CA PHE A 62 8.26 -3.63 -15.51
C PHE A 62 7.69 -2.76 -16.64
N LYS A 63 8.56 -2.39 -17.60
CA LYS A 63 8.17 -1.60 -18.78
C LYS A 63 7.16 -2.31 -19.68
N ALA A 64 7.25 -3.63 -19.81
CA ALA A 64 6.29 -4.42 -20.58
C ALA A 64 4.90 -4.49 -19.92
N THR A 65 4.79 -4.23 -18.61
CA THR A 65 3.52 -4.31 -17.87
C THR A 65 2.79 -2.97 -17.88
N VAL A 66 3.42 -1.89 -17.42
CA VAL A 66 2.89 -0.52 -17.47
C VAL A 66 4.02 0.49 -17.64
N SER A 67 3.73 1.69 -18.14
CA SER A 67 4.73 2.77 -18.19
C SER A 67 5.10 3.22 -16.77
N ILE A 68 6.34 3.72 -16.59
CA ILE A 68 6.80 4.27 -15.30
C ILE A 68 5.89 5.41 -14.83
N ASN A 69 5.48 6.30 -15.74
CA ASN A 69 4.60 7.41 -15.43
C ASN A 69 3.25 6.93 -14.91
N THR A 70 2.68 5.90 -15.55
CA THR A 70 1.42 5.28 -15.10
C THR A 70 1.57 4.67 -13.71
N PHE A 71 2.68 3.95 -13.47
CA PHE A 71 2.94 3.32 -12.19
C PHE A 71 3.10 4.35 -11.06
N GLU A 72 3.93 5.39 -11.26
CA GLU A 72 4.12 6.49 -10.29
C GLU A 72 2.79 7.18 -9.95
N VAL A 73 1.98 7.48 -10.97
CA VAL A 73 0.67 8.12 -10.80
C VAL A 73 -0.31 7.22 -10.03
N ILE A 74 -0.34 5.91 -10.31
CA ILE A 74 -1.13 4.96 -9.54
C ILE A 74 -0.68 4.96 -8.08
N LEU A 75 0.62 4.83 -7.81
CA LEU A 75 1.15 4.81 -6.44
C LEU A 75 0.79 6.09 -5.66
N GLN A 76 0.83 7.26 -6.30
CA GLN A 76 0.45 8.53 -5.70
C GLN A 76 -1.05 8.58 -5.32
N CYS A 77 -1.90 7.94 -6.13
CA CYS A 77 -3.36 8.00 -6.00
C CYS A 77 -3.95 6.86 -5.16
N ILE A 78 -3.21 5.79 -4.84
CA ILE A 78 -3.74 4.65 -4.07
C ILE A 78 -4.44 5.12 -2.79
N ARG A 79 -5.71 4.74 -2.63
CA ARG A 79 -6.51 4.97 -1.41
C ARG A 79 -7.21 3.69 -0.99
N PHE A 80 -7.44 3.56 0.32
CA PHE A 80 -8.08 2.39 0.94
C PHE A 80 -9.39 2.74 1.66
N ASP A 81 -9.80 4.01 1.60
CA ASP A 81 -10.91 4.56 2.36
C ASP A 81 -11.64 5.66 1.61
N ASP A 82 -12.89 5.89 1.98
CA ASP A 82 -13.69 7.03 1.55
C ASP A 82 -13.22 8.31 2.25
N GLU A 83 -12.77 9.28 1.46
CA GLU A 83 -12.30 10.59 1.91
C GLU A 83 -13.43 11.43 2.55
N ALA A 84 -14.68 11.27 2.11
CA ALA A 84 -15.83 12.05 2.60
C ALA A 84 -16.18 11.74 4.07
N THR A 85 -16.05 10.48 4.49
CA THR A 85 -16.34 10.04 5.87
C THR A 85 -15.09 10.01 6.76
N ARG A 86 -13.91 10.33 6.22
CA ARG A 86 -12.63 10.13 6.90
C ARG A 86 -12.48 10.94 8.18
N GLU A 87 -12.88 12.21 8.17
CA GLU A 87 -12.71 13.09 9.33
C GLU A 87 -13.53 12.64 10.54
N GLU A 88 -14.76 12.17 10.32
CA GLU A 88 -15.59 11.58 11.37
C GLU A 88 -14.92 10.31 11.93
N ARG A 89 -14.46 9.40 11.06
CA ARG A 89 -13.81 8.16 11.48
C ARG A 89 -12.51 8.40 12.24
N ARG A 90 -11.74 9.44 11.90
CA ARG A 90 -10.50 9.82 12.61
C ARG A 90 -10.71 10.18 14.07
N ALA A 91 -11.91 10.60 14.47
CA ALA A 91 -12.22 10.91 15.86
C ALA A 91 -12.10 9.68 16.77
N THR A 92 -12.44 8.50 16.25
CA THR A 92 -12.43 7.23 17.00
C THR A 92 -11.34 6.27 16.56
N ASP A 93 -10.89 6.37 15.31
CA ASP A 93 -9.95 5.45 14.68
C ASP A 93 -8.73 6.16 14.11
N LYS A 94 -7.59 6.00 14.80
CA LYS A 94 -6.30 6.58 14.40
C LYS A 94 -5.74 6.00 13.09
N LEU A 95 -6.27 4.84 12.65
CA LEU A 95 -5.90 4.16 11.41
C LEU A 95 -6.99 4.29 10.34
N ALA A 96 -7.94 5.23 10.48
CA ALA A 96 -9.10 5.39 9.59
C ALA A 96 -8.77 5.32 8.08
N LEU A 97 -7.58 5.76 7.65
CA LEU A 97 -7.17 5.70 6.24
C LEU A 97 -7.03 4.27 5.68
N ILE A 98 -6.95 3.24 6.52
CA ILE A 98 -6.73 1.85 6.09
C ILE A 98 -7.54 0.82 6.88
N SER A 99 -8.06 1.17 8.06
CA SER A 99 -8.70 0.21 8.99
C SER A 99 -9.77 -0.67 8.36
N GLN A 100 -10.64 -0.12 7.51
CA GLN A 100 -11.69 -0.91 6.85
C GLN A 100 -11.08 -2.02 5.98
N TYR A 101 -10.10 -1.67 5.16
CA TYR A 101 -9.39 -2.62 4.31
C TYR A 101 -8.60 -3.63 5.16
N PHE A 102 -7.89 -3.15 6.18
CA PHE A 102 -7.07 -3.97 7.07
C PHE A 102 -7.90 -5.00 7.84
N ASN A 103 -9.05 -4.60 8.38
CA ASN A 103 -9.96 -5.51 9.08
C ASN A 103 -10.49 -6.60 8.14
N LEU A 104 -10.86 -6.23 6.90
CA LEU A 104 -11.28 -7.21 5.90
C LEU A 104 -10.16 -8.19 5.55
N PHE A 105 -8.90 -7.72 5.52
CA PHE A 105 -7.73 -8.56 5.33
C PHE A 105 -7.53 -9.55 6.49
N VAL A 106 -7.54 -9.05 7.73
CA VAL A 106 -7.41 -9.87 8.95
C VAL A 106 -8.52 -10.92 9.03
N ASP A 107 -9.77 -10.54 8.72
CA ASP A 107 -10.90 -11.47 8.71
C ASP A 107 -10.72 -12.58 7.67
N ASN A 108 -10.18 -12.25 6.50
CA ASN A 108 -9.84 -13.26 5.50
C ASN A 108 -8.72 -14.20 5.98
N CYS A 109 -7.68 -13.69 6.66
CA CYS A 109 -6.64 -14.55 7.24
C CYS A 109 -7.23 -15.55 8.25
N LYS A 110 -8.09 -15.08 9.15
CA LYS A 110 -8.76 -15.91 10.18
C LYS A 110 -9.67 -16.98 9.57
N LYS A 111 -10.38 -16.66 8.49
CA LYS A 111 -11.32 -17.58 7.84
C LYS A 111 -10.63 -18.71 7.06
N ASN A 112 -9.41 -18.48 6.57
CA ASN A 112 -8.74 -19.39 5.65
C ASN A 112 -7.68 -20.28 6.31
N TYR A 113 -7.48 -20.16 7.63
CA TYR A 113 -6.51 -20.99 8.34
C TYR A 113 -6.97 -21.28 9.77
N ILE A 114 -6.92 -22.56 10.15
CA ILE A 114 -7.17 -23.00 11.53
C ILE A 114 -5.80 -23.26 12.16
N PRO A 115 -5.40 -22.48 13.20
CA PRO A 115 -4.13 -22.69 13.87
C PRO A 115 -4.13 -23.98 14.69
N ASP A 116 -2.94 -24.56 14.86
CA ASP A 116 -2.70 -25.67 15.78
C ASP A 116 -2.51 -25.17 17.22
N VAL A 117 -2.25 -26.08 18.16
CA VAL A 117 -2.17 -25.84 19.61
C VAL A 117 -1.10 -24.83 20.04
N ASN A 118 -0.05 -24.64 19.24
CA ASN A 118 1.07 -23.76 19.57
C ASN A 118 0.96 -22.44 18.81
N ILE A 119 0.55 -21.38 19.52
CA ILE A 119 0.39 -20.04 18.97
C ILE A 119 1.33 -19.07 19.70
N THR A 120 2.03 -18.25 18.94
CA THR A 120 2.90 -17.19 19.47
C THR A 120 2.27 -15.83 19.21
N VAL A 121 2.32 -14.96 20.22
CA VAL A 121 1.94 -13.55 20.12
C VAL A 121 3.17 -12.72 20.42
N ASP A 122 3.55 -11.87 19.47
CA ASP A 122 4.68 -10.96 19.59
C ASP A 122 4.35 -9.67 18.82
N GLU A 123 5.14 -8.62 19.07
CA GLU A 123 5.00 -7.31 18.46
C GLU A 123 5.77 -7.20 17.13
N GLN A 124 5.13 -6.59 16.13
CA GLN A 124 5.79 -6.24 14.87
C GLN A 124 5.96 -4.72 14.75
N LEU A 125 7.17 -4.27 14.39
CA LEU A 125 7.43 -2.87 14.11
C LEU A 125 7.70 -2.68 12.62
N TYR A 126 6.79 -2.02 11.92
CA TYR A 126 6.98 -1.65 10.51
C TYR A 126 7.78 -0.34 10.41
N PRO A 127 9.00 -0.35 9.83
CA PRO A 127 9.86 0.85 9.79
C PRO A 127 9.19 2.01 9.05
N TRP A 128 9.05 3.15 9.73
CA TRP A 128 8.46 4.36 9.15
C TRP A 128 8.98 5.63 9.81
N ARG A 129 9.61 6.49 9.01
CA ARG A 129 10.15 7.79 9.49
C ARG A 129 9.28 8.99 9.15
N GLY A 130 8.27 8.81 8.28
CA GLY A 130 7.34 9.88 7.89
C GLY A 130 6.49 10.42 9.05
N ARG A 131 5.70 11.46 8.76
CA ARG A 131 4.78 12.05 9.74
C ARG A 131 3.58 11.12 9.91
N ALA A 132 3.45 10.52 11.10
CA ALA A 132 2.32 9.68 11.48
C ALA A 132 2.06 9.88 12.99
N LYS A 133 1.62 11.09 13.38
CA LYS A 133 1.63 11.57 14.78
C LYS A 133 0.94 10.62 15.76
N HIS A 134 -0.15 9.98 15.34
CA HIS A 134 -1.00 9.20 16.23
C HIS A 134 -0.62 7.72 16.36
N VAL A 135 0.19 7.19 15.43
CA VAL A 135 0.47 5.75 15.32
C VAL A 135 1.97 5.41 15.25
N LYS A 136 2.84 6.41 15.08
CA LYS A 136 4.29 6.19 15.07
C LYS A 136 4.82 6.02 16.50
N THR A 137 5.58 4.96 16.73
CA THR A 137 6.21 4.63 18.01
C THR A 137 7.73 4.59 17.86
N TYR A 138 8.42 4.84 18.97
CA TYR A 138 9.87 4.65 19.10
C TYR A 138 10.16 3.45 20.01
N ILE A 139 10.92 2.47 19.53
CA ILE A 139 11.32 1.29 20.29
C ILE A 139 12.86 1.16 20.23
N PRO A 140 13.59 1.54 21.30
CA PRO A 140 15.07 1.61 21.28
C PRO A 140 15.77 0.29 20.96
N SER A 141 15.14 -0.83 21.33
CA SER A 141 15.70 -2.18 21.21
C SER A 141 15.57 -2.79 19.80
N LYS A 142 14.74 -2.22 18.93
CA LYS A 142 14.55 -2.72 17.56
C LYS A 142 15.59 -2.08 16.61
N PRO A 143 16.06 -2.78 15.56
CA PRO A 143 17.03 -2.24 14.61
C PRO A 143 16.53 -0.93 13.96
N ASP A 144 15.30 -0.95 13.46
CA ASP A 144 14.58 0.23 13.00
C ASP A 144 13.80 0.84 14.17
N LYS A 145 14.39 1.82 14.84
CA LYS A 145 13.83 2.33 16.11
C LYS A 145 12.50 3.08 15.97
N TYR A 146 12.15 3.56 14.77
CA TYR A 146 10.93 4.34 14.53
C TYR A 146 10.03 3.62 13.52
N GLY A 147 8.76 3.43 13.87
CA GLY A 147 7.83 2.72 13.01
C GLY A 147 6.39 2.72 13.49
N ILE A 148 5.55 1.98 12.78
CA ILE A 148 4.17 1.68 13.18
C ILE A 148 4.19 0.33 13.87
N LYS A 149 3.75 0.27 15.12
CA LYS A 149 3.69 -0.96 15.91
C LYS A 149 2.34 -1.65 15.68
N PHE A 150 2.38 -2.94 15.39
CA PHE A 150 1.24 -3.85 15.30
C PHE A 150 1.31 -4.88 16.42
#